data_AF-A0A838U1X2-F1
#
_entry.id   AF-A0A838U1X2-F1
#
_cell.length_a   1.000
_cell.length_b   1.000
_cell.length_c   1.000
_cell.angle_alpha   90.00
_cell.angle_beta   90.00
_cell.angle_gamma   90.00
#
_symmetry.space_group_name_H-M   'P 1'
#
loop_
_entity.id
_entity.type
_entity.pdbx_description
1 polymer ?
#
loop_
_entity_poly.entity_id
_entity_poly.type
_entity_poly.pdbx_seq_one_letter_code
_entity_poly.pdbx_strand_id
1 'polypeptide(L)'
;IYEEKERTINNPSPENVSQLINEVKNEAISKNASPDSLSIQSEYVSERSILRVTAIGNVTLDLSNTRSKEMTNEELMKTASELFRQSGDIVLENAIGNYYIFSNSYQQKKLLFKTKKQSILVLDKFGRVRLSLDTGKLINGHSKEISENLLSILSRFSSSSDLSPQIHLIDGFQILDFSSLTAKEQVIKAILEQLDKINSNILLVIKH
;
A
#
# COMPACT_ATOMS: atom_id res chain seq x y z
N ILE A 1 13.88 -14.19 1.57
CA ILE A 1 12.78 -14.93 0.89
C ILE A 1 12.00 -13.95 0.04
N TYR A 2 11.86 -14.29 -1.23
CA TYR A 2 11.02 -13.59 -2.19
C TYR A 2 10.11 -14.64 -2.81
N GLU A 3 8.80 -14.47 -2.67
CA GLU A 3 7.80 -15.34 -3.29
C GLU A 3 6.83 -14.50 -4.09
N GLU A 4 6.44 -14.98 -5.26
CA GLU A 4 5.48 -14.31 -6.12
C GLU A 4 4.57 -15.32 -6.78
N LYS A 5 3.27 -15.00 -6.83
CA LYS A 5 2.30 -15.73 -7.65
C LYS A 5 1.43 -14.77 -8.42
N GLU A 6 1.07 -15.21 -9.61
CA GLU A 6 0.18 -14.52 -10.52
C GLU A 6 -1.03 -15.41 -10.86
N ARG A 7 -2.21 -14.80 -11.02
CA ARG A 7 -3.43 -15.44 -11.51
C ARG A 7 -4.11 -14.58 -12.55
N THR A 8 -4.48 -15.17 -13.68
CA THR A 8 -5.30 -14.50 -14.69
C THR A 8 -6.76 -14.49 -14.25
N ILE A 9 -7.31 -13.32 -13.93
CA ILE A 9 -8.69 -13.11 -13.45
C ILE A 9 -9.19 -11.77 -13.99
N ASN A 10 -10.30 -11.75 -14.75
CA ASN A 10 -10.82 -10.51 -15.37
C ASN A 10 -11.38 -9.49 -14.38
N ASN A 11 -11.92 -9.96 -13.25
CA ASN A 11 -12.45 -9.10 -12.18
C ASN A 11 -12.22 -9.80 -10.83
N PRO A 12 -11.08 -9.55 -10.16
CA PRO A 12 -10.74 -10.25 -8.94
C PRO A 12 -11.74 -9.90 -7.83
N SER A 13 -12.30 -10.93 -7.18
CA SER A 13 -13.10 -10.72 -5.98
C SER A 13 -12.20 -10.52 -4.75
N PRO A 14 -12.71 -9.93 -3.65
CA PRO A 14 -11.97 -9.83 -2.39
C PRO A 14 -11.46 -11.20 -1.90
N GLU A 15 -12.27 -12.24 -2.14
CA GLU A 15 -11.92 -13.61 -1.83
C GLU A 15 -10.75 -14.13 -2.69
N ASN A 16 -10.73 -13.81 -3.99
CA ASN A 16 -9.59 -14.17 -4.85
C ASN A 16 -8.28 -13.52 -4.37
N VAL A 17 -8.35 -12.25 -3.96
CA VAL A 17 -7.20 -11.53 -3.39
C VAL A 17 -6.74 -12.18 -2.09
N SER A 18 -7.66 -12.41 -1.15
CA SER A 18 -7.35 -13.01 0.14
C SER A 18 -6.78 -14.43 0.01
N GLN A 19 -7.31 -15.24 -0.92
CA GLN A 19 -6.81 -16.60 -1.18
C GLN A 19 -5.37 -16.57 -1.70
N LEU A 20 -5.09 -15.74 -2.71
CA LEU A 20 -3.74 -15.65 -3.28
C LEU A 20 -2.73 -15.10 -2.27
N ILE A 21 -3.13 -14.14 -1.44
CA ILE A 21 -2.32 -13.65 -0.32
C ILE A 21 -1.96 -14.78 0.65
N ASN A 22 -2.92 -15.58 1.07
CA ASN A 22 -2.68 -16.69 1.99
C ASN A 22 -1.75 -17.74 1.37
N GLU A 23 -1.90 -18.04 0.08
CA GLU A 23 -1.03 -18.99 -0.62
C GLU A 23 0.42 -18.52 -0.68
N VAL A 24 0.66 -17.27 -1.08
CA VAL A 24 2.03 -16.72 -1.16
C VAL A 24 2.63 -16.58 0.24
N LYS A 25 1.83 -16.18 1.24
CA LYS A 25 2.26 -16.12 2.65
C LYS A 25 2.68 -17.48 3.18
N ASN A 26 1.86 -18.52 2.98
CA ASN A 26 2.15 -19.86 3.45
C ASN A 26 3.40 -20.44 2.77
N GLU A 27 3.60 -20.15 1.48
CA GLU A 27 4.80 -20.57 0.76
C GLU A 27 6.06 -19.86 1.24
N ALA A 28 5.99 -18.55 1.52
CA ALA A 28 7.13 -17.85 2.10
C ALA A 28 7.50 -18.43 3.47
N ILE A 29 6.51 -18.71 4.32
CA ILE A 29 6.71 -19.31 5.64
C ILE A 29 7.29 -20.72 5.52
N SER A 30 6.80 -21.56 4.59
CA SER A 30 7.34 -22.91 4.38
C SER A 30 8.79 -22.89 3.88
N LYS A 31 9.20 -21.80 3.22
CA LYS A 31 10.60 -21.50 2.85
C LYS A 31 11.39 -20.80 3.96
N ASN A 32 10.95 -20.96 5.21
CA ASN A 32 11.57 -20.42 6.42
C ASN A 32 11.56 -18.90 6.52
N ALA A 33 10.67 -18.18 5.84
CA ALA A 33 10.49 -16.76 6.14
C ALA A 33 10.01 -16.58 7.59
N SER A 34 10.63 -15.69 8.35
CA SER A 34 10.15 -15.30 9.66
C SER A 34 8.79 -14.60 9.50
N PRO A 35 7.71 -15.10 10.12
CA PRO A 35 6.37 -14.54 9.95
C PRO A 35 6.30 -13.04 10.24
N ASP A 36 7.00 -12.58 11.27
CA ASP A 36 7.01 -11.18 11.71
C ASP A 36 7.81 -10.26 10.77
N SER A 37 8.64 -10.85 9.91
CA SER A 37 9.42 -10.13 8.90
C SER A 37 8.71 -10.02 7.54
N LEU A 38 7.54 -10.64 7.40
CA LEU A 38 6.88 -10.80 6.11
C LEU A 38 6.17 -9.51 5.70
N SER A 39 6.54 -9.00 4.52
CA SER A 39 5.85 -7.93 3.82
C SER A 39 5.12 -8.49 2.62
N ILE A 40 3.80 -8.28 2.56
CA ILE A 40 2.95 -8.70 1.44
C ILE A 40 2.52 -7.49 0.63
N GLN A 41 2.56 -7.64 -0.69
CA GLN A 41 2.01 -6.68 -1.64
C GLN A 41 1.11 -7.41 -2.64
N SER A 42 -0.10 -6.92 -2.85
CA SER A 42 -0.95 -7.33 -3.96
C SER A 42 -1.06 -6.23 -5.01
N GLU A 43 -1.14 -6.60 -6.27
CA GLU A 43 -1.31 -5.70 -7.43
C GLU A 43 -2.22 -6.37 -8.45
N TYR A 44 -3.07 -5.61 -9.14
CA TYR A 44 -3.80 -6.11 -10.30
C TYR A 44 -3.45 -5.33 -11.57
N VAL A 45 -2.89 -6.02 -12.55
CA VAL A 45 -2.54 -5.46 -13.86
C VAL A 45 -3.72 -5.65 -14.81
N SER A 46 -4.59 -4.65 -14.87
CA SER A 46 -5.86 -4.71 -15.60
C SER A 46 -5.71 -5.00 -17.10
N GLU A 47 -4.65 -4.50 -17.73
CA GLU A 47 -4.34 -4.65 -19.15
C GLU A 47 -4.09 -6.11 -19.55
N ARG A 48 -3.68 -6.93 -18.57
CA ARG A 48 -3.39 -8.36 -18.76
C ARG A 48 -4.36 -9.25 -17.98
N SER A 49 -5.26 -8.64 -17.22
CA SER A 49 -6.14 -9.32 -16.26
C SER A 49 -5.35 -10.21 -15.30
N ILE A 50 -4.24 -9.72 -14.75
CA ILE A 50 -3.36 -10.48 -13.85
C ILE A 50 -3.45 -9.93 -12.43
N LEU A 51 -3.87 -10.75 -11.47
CA LEU A 51 -3.67 -10.51 -10.05
C LEU A 51 -2.32 -11.09 -9.61
N ARG A 52 -1.43 -10.24 -9.14
CA ARG A 52 -0.10 -10.59 -8.64
C ARG A 52 -0.01 -10.36 -7.14
N VAL A 53 0.60 -11.30 -6.43
CA VAL A 53 0.94 -11.13 -5.01
C VAL A 53 2.40 -11.48 -4.82
N THR A 54 3.12 -10.59 -4.13
CA THR A 54 4.53 -10.74 -3.79
C THR A 54 4.70 -10.72 -2.27
N ALA A 55 5.43 -11.70 -1.74
CA ALA A 55 5.86 -11.76 -0.35
C ALA A 55 7.37 -11.62 -0.24
N ILE A 56 7.82 -10.77 0.69
CA ILE A 56 9.23 -10.58 0.99
C ILE A 56 9.42 -10.78 2.49
N GLY A 57 10.31 -11.70 2.88
CA GLY A 57 10.58 -11.98 4.29
C GLY A 57 12.02 -12.40 4.53
N ASN A 58 12.50 -12.23 5.76
CA ASN A 58 13.83 -12.66 6.19
C ASN A 58 13.81 -14.16 6.51
N VAL A 59 14.92 -14.87 6.31
CA VAL A 59 15.04 -16.30 6.66
C VAL A 59 15.18 -16.45 8.18
N THR A 60 14.47 -17.40 8.77
CA THR A 60 14.57 -17.82 10.18
C THR A 60 15.74 -18.79 10.33
N LEU A 61 16.99 -18.33 10.14
CA LEU A 61 18.19 -19.12 10.47
C LEU A 61 19.28 -18.22 11.06
N ASP A 62 19.82 -18.69 12.19
CA ASP A 62 20.79 -18.04 13.06
C ASP A 62 22.17 -17.81 12.39
N LEU A 63 22.79 -16.69 12.77
CA LEU A 63 24.24 -16.40 12.76
C LEU A 63 25.02 -16.54 11.44
N SER A 64 24.80 -15.66 10.45
CA SER A 64 25.88 -15.10 9.61
C SER A 64 25.41 -13.95 8.68
N ASN A 65 25.65 -12.71 9.12
CA ASN A 65 26.06 -11.55 8.33
C ASN A 65 25.44 -11.25 6.94
N THR A 66 24.14 -11.46 6.75
CA THR A 66 23.40 -10.72 5.69
C THR A 66 22.03 -10.23 6.17
N ARG A 67 21.99 -9.57 7.34
CA ARG A 67 20.86 -8.68 7.63
C ARG A 67 21.02 -7.46 6.72
N SER A 68 20.09 -7.24 5.79
CA SER A 68 19.88 -5.90 5.27
C SER A 68 19.71 -4.99 6.49
N LYS A 69 20.60 -4.01 6.65
CA LYS A 69 20.54 -3.08 7.79
C LYS A 69 19.27 -2.23 7.59
N GLU A 70 18.41 -2.17 8.61
CA GLU A 70 17.30 -1.22 8.60
C GLU A 70 17.86 0.20 8.52
N MET A 71 17.28 1.01 7.63
CA MET A 71 17.72 2.38 7.41
C MET A 71 17.18 3.29 8.51
N THR A 72 17.96 4.30 8.89
CA THR A 72 17.48 5.32 9.83
C THR A 72 16.44 6.23 9.17
N ASN A 73 15.71 7.00 9.98
CA ASN A 73 14.75 7.98 9.46
C ASN A 73 15.42 9.01 8.53
N GLU A 74 16.66 9.41 8.82
CA GLU A 74 17.44 10.33 7.98
C GLU A 74 17.82 9.68 6.64
N GLU A 75 18.26 8.42 6.66
CA GLU A 75 18.60 7.66 5.45
C GLU A 75 17.36 7.43 4.57
N LEU A 76 16.20 7.12 5.17
CA LEU A 76 14.92 6.97 4.48
C LEU A 76 14.41 8.29 3.91
N MET A 77 14.53 9.40 4.66
CA MET A 77 14.17 10.73 4.18
C MET A 77 15.02 11.15 2.97
N LYS A 78 16.33 10.88 3.02
CA LYS A 78 17.23 11.11 1.88
C LYS A 78 16.80 10.29 0.66
N THR A 79 16.53 9.00 0.86
CA THR A 79 16.06 8.10 -0.19
C THR A 79 14.74 8.59 -0.81
N ALA A 80 13.78 8.98 0.03
CA ALA A 80 12.51 9.54 -0.44
C ALA A 80 12.73 10.82 -1.27
N SER A 81 13.63 11.69 -0.83
CA SER A 81 13.97 12.93 -1.53
C SER A 81 14.59 12.70 -2.90
N GLU A 82 15.40 11.66 -3.06
CA GLU A 82 15.99 11.27 -4.34
C GLU A 82 14.97 10.61 -5.29
N LEU A 83 13.96 9.93 -4.74
CA LEU A 83 12.96 9.20 -5.51
C LEU A 83 11.77 10.06 -5.98
N PHE A 84 11.45 11.14 -5.26
CA PHE A 84 10.40 12.05 -5.69
C PHE A 84 10.80 12.81 -6.96
N ARG A 85 9.94 12.75 -7.99
CA ARG A 85 10.19 13.39 -9.28
C ARG A 85 10.15 14.92 -9.25
N GLN A 86 9.37 15.48 -8.34
CA GLN A 86 9.10 16.92 -8.28
C GLN A 86 9.79 17.51 -7.06
N SER A 87 10.42 18.67 -7.20
CA SER A 87 10.91 19.41 -6.04
C SER A 87 9.73 20.03 -5.29
N GLY A 88 9.65 19.78 -4.00
CA GLY A 88 8.58 20.26 -3.13
C GLY A 88 8.90 20.06 -1.66
N ASP A 89 7.87 20.18 -0.84
CA ASP A 89 7.95 19.98 0.60
C ASP A 89 7.72 18.51 0.94
N ILE A 90 8.78 17.83 1.38
CA ILE A 90 8.78 16.39 1.65
C ILE A 90 8.65 16.15 3.14
N VAL A 91 7.65 15.37 3.52
CA VAL A 91 7.30 15.09 4.91
C VAL A 91 7.13 13.59 5.11
N LEU A 92 7.66 13.07 6.23
CA LEU A 92 7.28 11.76 6.75
C LEU A 92 5.92 11.88 7.43
N GLU A 93 4.87 11.44 6.76
CA GLU A 93 3.48 11.55 7.21
C GLU A 93 3.14 10.50 8.26
N ASN A 94 3.73 9.31 8.13
CA ASN A 94 3.48 8.21 9.04
C ASN A 94 4.58 7.15 8.99
N ALA A 95 4.77 6.44 10.10
CA ALA A 95 5.55 5.21 10.17
C ALA A 95 4.68 4.13 10.85
N ILE A 96 4.38 3.06 10.12
CA ILE A 96 3.51 1.98 10.57
C ILE A 96 4.17 0.65 10.25
N GLY A 97 4.45 -0.15 11.30
CA GLY A 97 5.13 -1.44 11.16
C GLY A 97 6.42 -1.34 10.35
N ASN A 98 6.47 -2.03 9.21
CA ASN A 98 7.63 -2.06 8.31
C ASN A 98 7.63 -0.94 7.25
N TYR A 99 6.66 -0.01 7.28
CA TYR A 99 6.47 1.00 6.22
C TYR A 99 6.63 2.42 6.72
N TYR A 100 7.26 3.24 5.87
CA TYR A 100 7.45 4.67 6.05
C TYR A 100 6.76 5.40 4.90
N ILE A 101 5.79 6.25 5.23
CA ILE A 101 4.92 6.91 4.28
C ILE A 101 5.33 8.37 4.19
N PHE A 102 5.85 8.76 3.03
CA PHE A 102 6.24 10.11 2.72
C PHE A 102 5.21 10.77 1.80
N SER A 103 5.00 12.06 1.98
CA SER A 103 4.34 12.90 0.99
C SER A 103 5.31 13.94 0.45
N ASN A 104 5.01 14.44 -0.75
CA ASN A 104 5.68 15.59 -1.33
C ASN A 104 4.65 16.56 -1.88
N SER A 105 4.54 17.72 -1.24
CA SER A 105 3.67 18.81 -1.66
C SER A 105 4.39 19.78 -2.59
N TYR A 106 3.91 19.94 -3.82
CA TYR A 106 4.53 20.82 -4.83
C TYR A 106 3.49 21.64 -5.61
N GLN A 107 3.95 22.72 -6.24
CA GLN A 107 3.13 23.52 -7.15
C GLN A 107 3.33 23.05 -8.60
N GLN A 108 2.28 22.57 -9.24
CA GLN A 108 2.29 22.34 -10.68
C GLN A 108 1.76 23.57 -11.40
N LYS A 109 2.61 24.19 -12.24
CA LYS A 109 2.18 25.26 -13.16
C LYS A 109 1.59 24.65 -14.42
N LYS A 110 0.38 25.08 -14.80
CA LYS A 110 -0.23 24.81 -16.11
C LYS A 110 -0.67 26.14 -16.73
N LEU A 111 0.04 26.60 -17.76
CA LEU A 111 -0.19 27.88 -18.44
C LEU A 111 -0.39 29.07 -17.47
N LEU A 112 -1.64 29.37 -17.09
CA LEU A 112 -2.06 30.50 -16.28
C LEU A 112 -2.45 30.11 -14.84
N PHE A 113 -2.54 28.82 -14.52
CA PHE A 113 -2.98 28.33 -13.22
C PHE A 113 -1.86 27.60 -12.49
N LYS A 114 -1.83 27.75 -11.16
CA LYS A 114 -1.00 26.97 -10.25
C LYS A 114 -1.92 26.05 -9.46
N THR A 115 -1.64 24.75 -9.48
CA THR A 115 -2.38 23.77 -8.67
C THR A 115 -1.42 23.14 -7.68
N LYS A 116 -1.80 23.12 -6.40
CA LYS A 116 -1.06 22.36 -5.39
C LYS A 116 -1.34 20.87 -5.60
N LYS A 117 -0.27 20.08 -5.72
CA LYS A 117 -0.33 18.63 -5.82
C LYS A 117 0.43 17.99 -4.67
N GLN A 118 0.09 16.74 -4.40
CA GLN A 118 0.72 15.93 -3.37
C GLN A 118 0.99 14.54 -3.93
N SER A 119 2.26 14.18 -4.08
CA SER A 119 2.68 12.81 -4.39
C SER A 119 2.89 12.04 -3.10
N ILE A 120 2.79 10.71 -3.17
CA ILE A 120 2.94 9.80 -2.04
C ILE A 120 3.98 8.75 -2.41
N LEU A 121 4.87 8.45 -1.47
CA LEU A 121 5.86 7.40 -1.58
C LEU A 121 5.85 6.57 -0.30
N VAL A 122 5.72 5.25 -0.45
CA VAL A 122 5.84 4.30 0.65
C VAL A 122 7.11 3.52 0.46
N LEU A 123 8.01 3.63 1.45
CA LEU A 123 9.22 2.83 1.53
C LEU A 123 9.03 1.74 2.58
N ASP A 124 9.68 0.60 2.40
CA ASP A 124 9.92 -0.29 3.53
C ASP A 124 11.10 0.20 4.38
N LYS A 125 11.31 -0.44 5.53
CA LYS A 125 12.41 -0.16 6.46
C LYS A 125 13.84 -0.34 5.89
N PHE A 126 13.97 -0.86 4.67
CA PHE A 126 15.25 -0.99 3.96
C PHE A 126 15.36 -0.01 2.78
N GLY A 127 14.45 0.97 2.69
CA GLY A 127 14.45 2.01 1.65
C GLY A 127 13.93 1.55 0.30
N ARG A 128 13.30 0.37 0.21
CA ARG A 128 12.76 -0.15 -1.06
C ARG A 128 11.38 0.45 -1.31
N VAL A 129 11.11 0.88 -2.54
CA VAL A 129 9.81 1.42 -2.94
C VAL A 129 8.76 0.31 -2.91
N ARG A 130 7.68 0.55 -2.16
CA ARG A 130 6.52 -0.36 -2.08
C ARG A 130 5.27 0.23 -2.72
N LEU A 131 5.13 1.56 -2.71
CA LEU A 131 4.07 2.26 -3.44
C LEU A 131 4.58 3.64 -3.84
N SER A 132 4.28 4.08 -5.07
CA SER A 132 4.60 5.43 -5.53
C SER A 132 3.43 5.97 -6.34
N LEU A 133 2.84 7.07 -5.89
CA LEU A 133 1.70 7.71 -6.53
C LEU A 133 2.02 9.18 -6.81
N ASP A 134 1.81 9.62 -8.05
CA ASP A 134 1.99 11.02 -8.44
C ASP A 134 0.97 11.94 -7.76
N THR A 135 -0.21 11.42 -7.41
CA THR A 135 -1.28 12.10 -6.68
C THR A 135 -1.96 11.18 -5.67
N GLY A 136 -2.28 11.69 -4.49
CA GLY A 136 -3.15 10.96 -3.56
C GLY A 136 -3.39 11.69 -2.24
N LYS A 137 -4.20 11.04 -1.39
CA LYS A 137 -4.55 11.46 -0.05
C LYS A 137 -4.35 10.32 0.94
N LEU A 138 -3.91 10.68 2.14
CA LEU A 138 -3.65 9.76 3.24
C LEU A 138 -4.75 9.91 4.28
N ILE A 139 -5.34 8.81 4.72
CA ILE A 139 -6.28 8.76 5.84
C ILE A 139 -5.73 7.75 6.84
N ASN A 140 -5.33 8.23 8.02
CA ASN A 140 -4.84 7.40 9.12
C ASN A 140 -5.94 7.27 10.18
N GLY A 141 -6.06 6.10 10.80
CA GLY A 141 -6.95 5.88 11.93
C GLY A 141 -6.87 4.44 12.43
N HIS A 142 -7.51 4.19 13.58
CA HIS A 142 -7.66 2.82 14.06
C HIS A 142 -8.62 2.05 13.14
N SER A 143 -8.37 0.76 12.89
CA SER A 143 -9.17 -0.06 11.96
C SER A 143 -10.69 0.04 12.20
N LYS A 144 -11.12 -0.01 13.47
CA LYS A 144 -12.52 0.17 13.89
C LYS A 144 -13.10 1.53 13.50
N GLU A 145 -12.37 2.61 13.76
CA GLU A 145 -12.81 3.97 13.42
C GLU A 145 -12.92 4.16 11.91
N ILE A 146 -11.95 3.64 11.15
CA ILE A 146 -11.99 3.68 9.69
C ILE A 146 -13.16 2.85 9.16
N SER A 147 -13.44 1.68 9.75
CA SER A 147 -14.57 0.84 9.37
C SER A 147 -15.91 1.56 9.56
N GLU A 148 -16.12 2.16 10.74
CA GLU A 148 -17.33 2.94 11.06
C GLU A 148 -17.52 4.14 10.12
N ASN A 149 -16.43 4.78 9.71
CA ASN A 149 -16.47 6.00 8.91
C ASN A 149 -16.24 5.79 7.41
N LEU A 150 -16.01 4.56 6.94
CA LEU A 150 -15.51 4.28 5.59
C LEU A 150 -16.37 4.93 4.51
N LEU A 151 -17.69 4.78 4.58
CA LEU A 151 -18.62 5.38 3.61
C LEU A 151 -18.48 6.90 3.52
N SER A 152 -18.33 7.56 4.67
CA SER A 152 -18.16 9.02 4.76
C SER A 152 -16.79 9.49 4.27
N ILE A 153 -15.77 8.63 4.37
CA ILE A 153 -14.44 8.88 3.83
C ILE A 153 -14.52 8.81 2.31
N LEU A 154 -15.08 7.72 1.76
CA LEU A 154 -15.12 7.48 0.32
C LEU A 154 -16.04 8.45 -0.43
N SER A 155 -17.12 8.93 0.19
CA SER A 155 -18.00 9.92 -0.42
C SER A 155 -17.30 11.25 -0.72
N ARG A 156 -16.24 11.60 0.01
CA ARG A 156 -15.44 12.82 -0.24
C ARG A 156 -14.56 12.70 -1.50
N PHE A 157 -14.36 11.48 -2.00
CA PHE A 157 -13.48 11.18 -3.13
C PHE A 157 -14.21 10.60 -4.34
N SER A 158 -15.51 10.28 -4.20
CA SER A 158 -16.34 9.84 -5.32
C SER A 158 -16.96 11.07 -5.99
N SER A 159 -16.53 11.40 -7.21
CA SER A 159 -17.35 12.18 -8.14
C SER A 159 -18.62 11.37 -8.45
N SER A 160 -19.73 12.02 -8.80
CA SER A 160 -21.10 11.48 -8.95
C SER A 160 -21.32 10.29 -9.90
N SER A 161 -20.25 9.63 -10.36
CA SER A 161 -20.24 8.34 -11.05
C SER A 161 -20.21 7.17 -10.06
N ASP A 162 -20.77 6.01 -10.44
CA ASP A 162 -20.69 4.74 -9.67
C ASP A 162 -19.26 4.14 -9.59
N LEU A 163 -18.25 4.88 -10.06
CA LEU A 163 -16.84 4.47 -10.03
C LEU A 163 -16.22 4.76 -8.67
N SER A 164 -15.58 3.73 -8.10
CA SER A 164 -14.84 3.86 -6.85
C SER A 164 -13.51 4.57 -7.04
N PRO A 165 -13.03 5.38 -6.06
CA PRO A 165 -11.64 5.83 -6.06
C PRO A 165 -10.68 4.63 -5.95
N GLN A 166 -9.46 4.78 -6.46
CA GLN A 166 -8.41 3.78 -6.30
C GLN A 166 -7.82 3.88 -4.88
N ILE A 167 -7.90 2.79 -4.11
CA ILE A 167 -7.54 2.76 -2.69
C ILE A 167 -6.50 1.69 -2.44
N HIS A 168 -5.49 2.03 -1.62
CA HIS A 168 -4.60 1.06 -0.99
C HIS A 168 -4.80 1.07 0.52
N LEU A 169 -4.73 -0.08 1.17
CA LEU A 169 -4.73 -0.21 2.63
C LEU A 169 -3.37 -0.69 3.11
N ILE A 170 -2.83 -0.03 4.13
CA ILE A 170 -1.55 -0.35 4.75
C ILE A 170 -1.78 -0.61 6.25
N ASP A 171 -1.39 -1.77 6.75
CA ASP A 171 -1.55 -2.15 8.18
C ASP A 171 -0.22 -2.35 8.93
N GLY A 172 0.89 -1.99 8.28
CA GLY A 172 2.25 -2.15 8.81
C GLY A 172 2.95 -3.43 8.38
N PHE A 173 2.23 -4.44 7.93
CA PHE A 173 2.80 -5.70 7.43
C PHE A 173 2.46 -5.92 5.95
N GLN A 174 1.28 -5.49 5.50
CA GLN A 174 0.84 -5.64 4.12
C GLN A 174 0.39 -4.32 3.51
N ILE A 175 0.52 -4.24 2.19
CA ILE A 175 -0.09 -3.22 1.35
C ILE A 175 -1.05 -3.94 0.42
N LEU A 176 -2.34 -3.67 0.61
CA LEU A 176 -3.41 -4.21 -0.21
C LEU A 176 -3.84 -3.16 -1.23
N ASP A 177 -3.74 -3.51 -2.51
CA ASP A 177 -4.23 -2.70 -3.62
C ASP A 177 -5.67 -3.10 -3.99
N PHE A 178 -6.61 -2.18 -3.84
CA PHE A 178 -8.02 -2.32 -4.26
C PHE A 178 -8.34 -1.52 -5.53
N SER A 179 -7.34 -0.93 -6.19
CA SER A 179 -7.52 -0.12 -7.40
C SER A 179 -8.10 -0.89 -8.59
N SER A 180 -8.06 -2.23 -8.53
CA SER A 180 -8.68 -3.15 -9.48
C SER A 180 -10.20 -3.17 -9.43
N LEU A 181 -10.78 -2.87 -8.28
CA LEU A 181 -12.21 -2.97 -8.04
C LEU A 181 -12.84 -1.65 -8.50
N THR A 182 -13.60 -1.70 -9.58
CA THR A 182 -14.21 -0.49 -10.17
C THR A 182 -15.55 -0.14 -9.51
N ALA A 183 -16.29 -1.15 -9.06
CA ALA A 183 -17.58 -0.99 -8.41
C ALA A 183 -17.40 -0.58 -6.94
N LYS A 184 -18.05 0.52 -6.55
CA LYS A 184 -17.97 1.10 -5.21
C LYS A 184 -18.35 0.10 -4.11
N GLU A 185 -19.41 -0.67 -4.31
CA GLU A 185 -19.88 -1.67 -3.34
C GLU A 185 -18.84 -2.78 -3.13
N GLN A 186 -18.15 -3.18 -4.20
CA GLN A 186 -17.10 -4.21 -4.11
C GLN A 186 -15.89 -3.70 -3.34
N VAL A 187 -15.46 -2.46 -3.60
CA VAL A 187 -14.37 -1.81 -2.85
C VAL A 187 -14.70 -1.71 -1.36
N ILE A 188 -15.88 -1.18 -1.03
CA ILE A 188 -16.34 -1.04 0.36
C ILE A 188 -16.33 -2.39 1.05
N LYS A 189 -16.95 -3.41 0.45
CA LYS A 189 -17.01 -4.75 1.01
C LYS A 189 -15.62 -5.33 1.24
N ALA A 190 -14.73 -5.21 0.25
CA ALA A 190 -13.35 -5.71 0.35
C ALA A 190 -12.58 -5.07 1.50
N ILE A 191 -12.70 -3.75 1.65
CA ILE A 191 -11.99 -3.01 2.70
C ILE A 191 -12.56 -3.39 4.07
N LEU A 192 -13.88 -3.43 4.25
CA LEU A 192 -14.50 -3.81 5.52
C LEU A 192 -14.09 -5.22 5.96
N GLU A 193 -14.13 -6.20 5.05
CA GLU A 193 -13.69 -7.58 5.33
C GLU A 193 -12.23 -7.66 5.78
N GLN A 194 -11.37 -6.73 5.35
CA GLN A 194 -9.98 -6.66 5.79
C GLN A 194 -9.84 -5.92 7.13
N LEU A 195 -10.57 -4.80 7.31
CA LEU A 195 -10.56 -4.05 8.56
C LEU A 195 -11.06 -4.89 9.74
N ASP A 196 -12.02 -5.80 9.53
CA ASP A 196 -12.51 -6.72 10.57
C ASP A 196 -11.44 -7.70 11.07
N LYS A 197 -10.39 -7.96 10.26
CA LYS A 197 -9.28 -8.85 10.60
C LYS A 197 -8.11 -8.11 11.28
N ILE A 198 -8.15 -6.78 11.28
CA ILE A 198 -7.07 -5.92 11.77
C ILE A 198 -7.54 -5.22 13.04
N ASN A 199 -6.75 -5.26 14.11
CA ASN A 199 -7.02 -4.52 15.35
C ASN A 199 -5.83 -3.63 15.72
N SER A 200 -5.54 -2.67 14.84
CA SER A 200 -4.44 -1.72 15.00
C SER A 200 -4.69 -0.46 14.15
N ASN A 201 -3.78 0.51 14.21
CA ASN A 201 -3.80 1.64 13.28
C ASN A 201 -3.55 1.14 11.86
N ILE A 202 -4.21 1.77 10.89
CA ILE A 202 -4.01 1.51 9.46
C ILE A 202 -3.92 2.84 8.73
N LEU A 203 -3.45 2.79 7.49
CA LEU A 203 -3.42 3.93 6.60
C LEU A 203 -4.10 3.57 5.27
N LEU A 204 -5.09 4.37 4.86
CA LEU A 204 -5.65 4.33 3.51
C LEU A 204 -4.94 5.35 2.63
N VAL A 205 -4.48 4.90 1.46
CA VAL A 205 -3.96 5.76 0.39
C VAL A 205 -5.00 5.83 -0.72
N ILE A 206 -5.63 6.99 -0.88
CA ILE A 206 -6.70 7.22 -1.86
C ILE A 206 -6.12 8.06 -3.00
N LYS A 207 -6.04 7.48 -4.20
CA LYS A 207 -5.58 8.21 -5.38
C LYS A 207 -6.68 9.14 -5.88
N HIS A 208 -6.29 10.37 -6.18
CA HIS A 208 -7.14 11.42 -6.77
C HIS A 208 -6.66 11.74 -8.19
#